data_AF-A0A7Y3K1A6-F1
#
_entry.id   AF-A0A7Y3K1A6-F1
#
_cell.length_a   1.000
_cell.length_b   1.000
_cell.length_c   1.000
_cell.angle_alpha   90.00
_cell.angle_beta   90.00
_cell.angle_gamma   90.00
#
_symmetry.space_group_name_H-M   'P 1'
#
loop_
_entity.id
_entity.type
_entity.pdbx_description
1 polymer ?
#
loop_
_entity_poly.entity_id
_entity_poly.type
_entity_poly.pdbx_seq_one_letter_code
_entity_poly.pdbx_strand_id
1 'polypeptide(L)'
;MSSFDENNISERKLVREAAVNQTARQQLRKELLPYVVRATKEFMQSRDISKHRERELVEVGMASFNRIFNIYLKNSGDRDDEEGHFYAYYIWWMRQAIVAYLK
;
A
#
# COMPACT_ATOMS: atom_id res chain seq x y z
N MET A 1 -11.85 -0.13 -28.28
CA MET A 1 -12.39 -1.22 -27.43
C MET A 1 -11.30 -1.67 -26.47
N SER A 2 -11.49 -1.43 -25.18
CA SER A 2 -10.91 -2.22 -24.09
C SER A 2 -11.79 -1.97 -22.87
N SER A 3 -12.79 -2.82 -22.71
CA SER A 3 -13.62 -2.89 -21.51
C SER A 3 -12.74 -3.43 -20.37
N PHE A 4 -12.12 -2.54 -19.61
CA PHE A 4 -11.56 -2.86 -18.31
C PHE A 4 -12.72 -2.91 -17.31
N ASP A 5 -13.21 -4.13 -17.10
CA ASP A 5 -14.09 -4.63 -16.03
C ASP A 5 -14.86 -3.63 -15.16
N GLU A 6 -16.19 -3.72 -15.25
CA GLU A 6 -17.22 -3.09 -14.38
C GLU A 6 -17.19 -3.56 -12.91
N ASN A 7 -16.11 -4.19 -12.44
CA ASN A 7 -15.97 -4.73 -11.08
C ASN A 7 -14.84 -4.08 -10.26
N ASN A 8 -14.23 -2.99 -10.75
CA ASN A 8 -13.15 -2.32 -10.02
C ASN A 8 -13.74 -1.53 -8.83
N ILE A 9 -13.73 -2.15 -7.65
CA ILE A 9 -14.09 -1.46 -6.40
C ILE A 9 -13.11 -0.29 -6.24
N SER A 10 -13.63 0.93 -6.26
CA SER A 10 -12.84 2.14 -5.97
C SER A 10 -12.06 1.95 -4.67
N GLU A 11 -10.74 2.23 -4.69
CA GLU A 11 -9.84 2.15 -3.53
C GLU A 11 -10.48 2.85 -2.34
N ARG A 12 -11.03 4.05 -2.57
CA ARG A 12 -11.70 4.83 -1.55
C ARG A 12 -12.86 4.08 -0.90
N LYS A 13 -13.70 3.40 -1.69
CA LYS A 13 -14.79 2.57 -1.15
C LYS A 13 -14.22 1.41 -0.33
N LEU A 14 -13.21 0.73 -0.85
CA LEU A 14 -12.58 -0.39 -0.18
C LEU A 14 -11.90 0.01 1.13
N VAL A 15 -11.26 1.18 1.20
CA VAL A 15 -10.66 1.75 2.41
C VAL A 15 -11.72 2.02 3.47
N ARG A 16 -12.87 2.60 3.10
CA ARG A 16 -14.00 2.84 4.01
C ARG A 16 -14.58 1.53 4.54
N GLU A 17 -14.76 0.54 3.67
CA GLU A 17 -15.24 -0.78 4.08
C GLU A 17 -14.22 -1.47 5.00
N ALA A 18 -12.93 -1.41 4.68
CA ALA A 18 -11.84 -1.99 5.47
C ALA A 18 -11.71 -1.38 6.88
N ALA A 19 -12.26 -0.19 7.11
CA ALA A 19 -12.29 0.44 8.43
C ALA A 19 -13.13 -0.38 9.42
N VAL A 20 -14.22 -1.00 8.96
CA VAL A 20 -15.19 -1.72 9.80
C VAL A 20 -15.30 -3.21 9.48
N ASN A 21 -14.81 -3.66 8.32
CA ASN A 21 -14.93 -5.03 7.84
C ASN A 21 -13.55 -5.69 7.64
N GLN A 22 -13.29 -6.77 8.38
CA GLN A 22 -12.04 -7.52 8.32
C GLN A 22 -11.78 -8.16 6.96
N THR A 23 -12.82 -8.64 6.27
CA THR A 23 -12.71 -9.22 4.93
C THR A 23 -12.31 -8.16 3.92
N ALA A 24 -12.95 -6.99 3.96
CA ALA A 24 -12.57 -5.84 3.12
C ALA A 24 -11.13 -5.39 3.41
N ARG A 25 -10.70 -5.43 4.67
CA ARG A 25 -9.31 -5.14 5.05
C ARG A 25 -8.30 -6.12 4.47
N GLN A 26 -8.62 -7.42 4.43
CA GLN A 26 -7.78 -8.41 3.76
C GLN A 26 -7.77 -8.22 2.25
N GLN A 27 -8.90 -7.82 1.66
CA GLN A 27 -8.98 -7.49 0.24
C GLN A 27 -8.11 -6.27 -0.10
N LEU A 28 -8.22 -5.19 0.67
CA LEU A 28 -7.37 -4.00 0.54
C LEU A 28 -5.88 -4.35 0.61
N ARG A 29 -5.49 -5.22 1.55
CA ARG A 29 -4.11 -5.70 1.68
C ARG A 29 -3.64 -6.44 0.42
N LYS A 30 -4.50 -7.26 -0.20
CA LYS A 30 -4.18 -7.98 -1.43
C LYS A 30 -4.06 -7.03 -2.61
N GLU A 31 -4.95 -6.06 -2.73
CA GLU A 31 -4.94 -5.07 -3.81
C GLU A 31 -3.76 -4.11 -3.72
N LEU A 32 -3.30 -3.81 -2.50
CA LEU A 32 -2.13 -2.98 -2.27
C LEU A 32 -0.80 -3.67 -2.64
N LEU A 33 -0.72 -5.00 -2.57
CA LEU A 33 0.53 -5.75 -2.75
C LEU A 33 1.23 -5.45 -4.10
N PRO A 34 0.55 -5.47 -5.27
CA PRO A 34 1.17 -5.09 -6.54
C PRO A 34 1.78 -3.69 -6.54
N TYR A 35 1.14 -2.72 -5.87
CA TYR A 35 1.65 -1.35 -5.76
C TYR A 35 2.92 -1.30 -4.92
N VAL A 36 2.96 -2.05 -3.80
CA VAL A 36 4.15 -2.17 -2.97
C VAL A 36 5.28 -2.85 -3.74
N VAL A 37 5.02 -3.94 -4.46
CA VAL A 37 6.03 -4.62 -5.29
C VAL A 37 6.64 -3.64 -6.30
N ARG A 38 5.81 -2.89 -7.03
CA ARG A 38 6.28 -1.90 -8.01
C ARG A 38 7.12 -0.80 -7.33
N ALA A 39 6.60 -0.20 -6.26
CA ALA A 39 7.28 0.88 -5.57
C ALA A 39 8.58 0.43 -4.88
N THR A 40 8.66 -0.81 -4.40
CA THR A 40 9.87 -1.40 -3.85
C THR A 40 10.92 -1.58 -4.95
N LYS A 41 10.55 -2.06 -6.14
CA LYS A 41 11.47 -2.15 -7.29
C LYS A 41 12.04 -0.80 -7.67
N GLU A 42 11.19 0.22 -7.80
CA GLU A 42 11.61 1.60 -8.10
C GLU A 42 12.56 2.15 -7.03
N PHE A 43 12.24 1.91 -5.76
CA PHE A 43 13.09 2.32 -4.64
C PHE A 43 14.45 1.61 -4.70
N MET A 44 14.47 0.29 -4.92
CA MET A 44 15.71 -0.49 -5.04
C MET A 44 16.59 0.00 -6.18
N GLN A 45 16.00 0.26 -7.36
CA GLN A 45 16.72 0.83 -8.50
C GLN A 45 17.33 2.19 -8.18
N SER A 46 16.58 3.07 -7.50
CA SER A 46 17.07 4.40 -7.11
C SER A 46 18.20 4.38 -6.06
N ARG A 47 18.42 3.24 -5.40
CA ARG A 47 19.39 3.05 -4.31
C ARG A 47 20.47 2.02 -4.62
N ASP A 48 20.52 1.53 -5.87
CA ASP A 48 21.41 0.45 -6.31
C ASP A 48 21.38 -0.80 -5.40
N ILE A 49 20.18 -1.15 -4.92
CA ILE A 49 19.99 -2.32 -4.07
C ILE A 49 19.85 -3.57 -4.94
N SER A 50 20.59 -4.62 -4.58
CA SER A 50 20.58 -5.88 -5.33
C SER A 50 19.21 -6.54 -5.40
N LYS A 51 18.84 -7.03 -6.59
CA LYS A 51 17.53 -7.62 -6.91
C LYS A 51 17.15 -8.83 -6.04
N HIS A 52 18.12 -9.58 -5.53
CA HIS A 52 17.84 -10.75 -4.68
C HIS A 52 17.12 -10.38 -3.37
N ARG A 53 17.16 -9.11 -2.97
CA ARG A 53 16.50 -8.59 -1.76
C ARG A 53 15.05 -8.18 -1.97
N GLU A 54 14.54 -8.22 -3.20
CA GLU A 54 13.19 -7.72 -3.52
C GLU A 54 12.11 -8.33 -2.61
N ARG A 55 12.10 -9.66 -2.48
CA ARG A 55 11.10 -10.37 -1.69
C ARG A 55 11.13 -9.94 -0.22
N GLU A 56 12.31 -9.91 0.38
CA GLU A 56 12.54 -9.46 1.76
C GLU A 56 12.03 -8.03 1.96
N LEU A 57 12.35 -7.12 1.06
CA LEU A 57 11.96 -5.72 1.18
C LEU A 57 10.46 -5.49 0.96
N VAL A 58 9.81 -6.28 0.10
CA VAL A 58 8.35 -6.31 -0.02
C VAL A 58 7.70 -6.82 1.27
N GLU A 59 8.24 -7.88 1.87
CA GLU A 59 7.75 -8.41 3.15
C GLU A 59 7.87 -7.35 4.26
N VAL A 60 9.01 -6.64 4.36
CA VAL A 60 9.20 -5.50 5.27
C VAL A 60 8.17 -4.39 5.02
N GLY A 61 7.95 -4.02 3.76
CA GLY A 61 6.97 -3.00 3.38
C GLY A 61 5.52 -3.38 3.71
N MET A 62 5.19 -4.67 3.66
CA MET A 62 3.86 -5.18 3.97
C MET A 62 3.66 -5.51 5.46
N ALA A 63 4.72 -5.72 6.24
CA ALA A 63 4.64 -6.08 7.66
C ALA A 63 3.90 -5.01 8.50
N SER A 64 4.01 -3.74 8.11
CA SER A 64 3.40 -2.62 8.82
C SER A 64 1.98 -2.29 8.40
N PHE A 65 1.32 -3.15 7.60
CA PHE A 65 0.04 -2.82 6.97
C PHE A 65 -1.03 -2.31 7.94
N ASN A 66 -1.35 -3.11 8.96
CA ASN A 66 -2.39 -2.76 9.94
C ASN A 66 -2.05 -1.48 10.71
N ARG A 67 -0.77 -1.27 11.04
CA ARG A 67 -0.32 -0.08 11.75
C ARG A 67 -0.52 1.17 10.89
N ILE A 68 -0.07 1.15 9.64
CA ILE A 68 -0.16 2.28 8.71
C ILE A 68 -1.62 2.58 8.38
N PHE A 69 -2.43 1.54 8.14
CA PHE A 69 -3.87 1.69 7.90
C PHE A 69 -4.57 2.38 9.07
N ASN A 70 -4.29 1.97 10.31
CA ASN A 70 -4.90 2.60 11.48
C ASN A 70 -4.42 4.06 11.69
N ILE A 71 -3.18 4.38 11.34
CA ILE A 71 -2.68 5.77 11.37
C ILE A 71 -3.39 6.59 10.30
N TYR A 72 -3.55 6.03 9.10
CA TYR A 72 -4.26 6.67 8.00
C TYR A 72 -5.68 7.05 8.42
N LEU A 73 -6.47 6.11 8.96
CA LEU A 73 -7.84 6.37 9.42
C LEU A 73 -7.94 7.44 10.52
N LYS A 74 -6.91 7.57 11.37
CA LYS A 74 -6.89 8.60 12.44
C LYS A 74 -6.59 10.00 11.90
N ASN A 75 -5.87 10.09 10.78
CA ASN A 75 -5.31 11.33 10.25
C ASN A 75 -5.93 11.76 8.91
N SER A 76 -6.74 10.92 8.26
CA SER A 76 -7.30 11.19 6.94
C SER A 76 -8.35 12.31 6.97
N GLY A 77 -9.08 12.51 8.07
CA GLY A 77 -10.10 13.56 8.18
C GLY A 77 -11.04 13.57 6.97
N ASP A 78 -11.34 14.74 6.42
CA ASP A 78 -12.14 14.89 5.20
C ASP A 78 -11.38 14.56 3.89
N ARG A 79 -10.07 14.24 3.96
CA ARG A 79 -9.25 13.88 2.77
C ARG A 79 -9.43 12.44 2.31
N ASP A 80 -10.31 11.68 2.96
CA ASP A 80 -10.71 10.33 2.58
C ASP A 80 -11.59 10.28 1.31
N ASP A 81 -11.68 11.39 0.58
CA ASP A 81 -12.48 11.53 -0.63
C ASP A 81 -11.69 11.35 -1.94
N GLU A 82 -10.35 11.37 -1.90
CA GLU A 82 -9.51 11.25 -3.10
C GLU A 82 -9.10 9.80 -3.39
N GLU A 83 -9.36 9.34 -4.62
CA GLU A 83 -8.89 8.06 -5.13
C GLU A 83 -7.35 8.08 -5.25
N GLY A 84 -6.66 6.99 -4.88
CA GLY A 84 -5.18 6.92 -4.92
C GLY A 84 -4.48 7.38 -3.64
N HIS A 85 -5.18 8.11 -2.76
CA HIS A 85 -4.54 8.80 -1.63
C HIS A 85 -4.02 7.82 -0.56
N PHE A 86 -4.77 6.76 -0.24
CA PHE A 86 -4.30 5.75 0.72
C PHE A 86 -3.09 5.00 0.17
N TYR A 87 -3.09 4.63 -1.12
CA TYR A 87 -1.93 3.98 -1.73
C TYR A 87 -0.69 4.87 -1.71
N ALA A 88 -0.80 6.14 -2.08
CA ALA A 88 0.32 7.09 -2.02
C ALA A 88 0.86 7.24 -0.59
N TYR A 89 -0.03 7.40 0.39
CA TYR A 89 0.31 7.47 1.80
C TYR A 89 1.03 6.19 2.29
N TYR A 90 0.53 5.03 1.89
CA TYR A 90 1.11 3.75 2.26
C TYR A 90 2.51 3.57 1.68
N ILE A 91 2.71 3.89 0.39
CA ILE A 91 4.01 3.79 -0.27
C ILE A 91 5.04 4.67 0.41
N TRP A 92 4.67 5.86 0.88
CA TRP A 92 5.57 6.72 1.65
C TRP A 92 6.06 6.03 2.94
N TRP A 93 5.14 5.46 3.72
CA TRP A 93 5.49 4.72 4.95
C TRP A 93 6.30 3.46 4.70
N MET A 94 5.96 2.71 3.65
CA MET A 94 6.72 1.54 3.22
C MET A 94 8.19 1.88 2.98
N ARG A 95 8.47 3.00 2.29
CA ARG A 95 9.86 3.44 2.05
C ARG A 95 10.59 3.74 3.35
N GLN A 96 9.92 4.34 4.34
CA GLN A 96 10.52 4.57 5.66
C GLN A 96 10.83 3.26 6.38
N ALA A 97 9.95 2.27 6.30
CA ALA A 97 10.17 0.95 6.89
C ALA A 97 11.37 0.23 6.27
N ILE A 98 11.49 0.26 4.94
CA ILE A 98 12.64 -0.29 4.22
C ILE A 98 13.93 0.44 4.62
N VAL A 99 13.93 1.78 4.65
CA VAL A 99 15.11 2.57 5.06
C VAL A 99 15.53 2.23 6.49
N ALA A 100 14.58 2.05 7.41
CA ALA A 100 14.87 1.67 8.79
C ALA A 100 15.44 0.25 8.89
N TYR A 101 14.98 -0.68 8.05
CA TYR A 101 15.46 -2.06 8.00
C TYR A 101 16.86 -2.21 7.41
N LEU A 102 17.25 -1.31 6.49
CA LEU A 102 18.55 -1.33 5.83
C LEU A 102 19.69 -0.72 6.66
N LYS A 103 19.38 -0.09 7.80
CA LYS A 103 20.36 0.47 8.74
C LYS A 103 20.89 -0.61 9.67
#